data_AF-A0A3M1SJD8-F1
#
_entry.id   AF-A0A3M1SJD8-F1
#
_cell.length_a   1.000
_cell.length_b   1.000
_cell.length_c   1.000
_cell.angle_alpha   90.00
_cell.angle_beta   90.00
_cell.angle_gamma   90.00
#
_symmetry.space_group_name_H-M   'P 1'
#
loop_
_entity.id
_entity.type
_entity.pdbx_description
1 polymer ?
#
loop_
_entity_poly.entity_id
_entity_poly.type
_entity_poly.pdbx_seq_one_letter_code
_entity_poly.pdbx_strand_id
1 'polypeptide(L)'
;MEKRRSPGLRLRRDGSALVVVLLILALAMSITYVAVRVETRSTAGGRNRDLRNEAAEAASIGLRAAFAQMHEANWAGVGTSFRRDVSDDVYFEARYVAGDDALAPGDPDYDRKAVRVTIDVEATADPGDGSTSVTRRAKAVVELIPRELAAEPGNWSNLTWRSFTQTDTRSCKVHLGAHIDAKPFFQGKIELSPDYPSDANARGRYLDDLYRMYDDEVGDYRPFAASLSVVWANQSAAYMYEIGTRLQHAISTRGLLSIAADYVHPGAINTYRLYPGGPEYTVPRLAADLTNVALAPDPETNPAGIYYRDGTLTIHDNVTIQGTVICRDELRLDGDNIVMLPAELPSLLGDAGPVVLPVACATRVKIGEGSNRNITGVVAAFSEFKIEQKNAPAELVLKGHVISDKLEIQSVDAYQSADWKKLYKEFNAAVTAGTAGTSYFPVWCDNQRNLPCKPWIVIEADADTYRHHWIGSVDPVYMPHPDDTTDIDATPALRWKVVRWLEDLE
;
A
#
# COMPACT_ATOMS: atom_id res chain seq x y z
N MET A 1 -99.11 -35.21 -89.80
CA MET A 1 -98.85 -33.95 -89.06
C MET A 1 -98.43 -34.35 -87.65
N GLU A 2 -97.20 -34.79 -87.38
CA GLU A 2 -95.89 -34.08 -87.46
C GLU A 2 -95.85 -32.91 -86.44
N LYS A 3 -94.96 -32.80 -85.43
CA LYS A 3 -93.68 -33.46 -85.08
C LYS A 3 -93.36 -33.25 -83.59
N ARG A 4 -92.66 -34.23 -82.99
CA ARG A 4 -91.94 -34.17 -81.69
C ARG A 4 -90.91 -33.01 -81.63
N ARG A 5 -90.64 -32.49 -80.42
CA ARG A 5 -89.28 -32.35 -79.81
C ARG A 5 -89.34 -31.62 -78.45
N SER A 6 -88.88 -32.30 -77.39
CA SER A 6 -88.14 -31.74 -76.25
C SER A 6 -86.63 -31.91 -76.53
N PRO A 7 -85.64 -31.40 -75.75
CA PRO A 7 -85.68 -30.70 -74.44
C PRO A 7 -84.74 -29.46 -74.33
N GLY A 8 -84.71 -28.78 -73.18
CA GLY A 8 -83.67 -27.77 -72.90
C GLY A 8 -83.74 -27.15 -71.50
N LEU A 9 -82.95 -27.67 -70.55
CA LEU A 9 -82.64 -27.03 -69.28
C LEU A 9 -81.99 -25.65 -69.52
N ARG A 10 -82.52 -24.60 -68.90
CA ARG A 10 -81.80 -23.34 -68.67
C ARG A 10 -81.70 -23.09 -67.16
N LEU A 11 -80.59 -23.53 -66.58
CA LEU A 11 -80.11 -23.04 -65.29
C LEU A 11 -79.82 -21.54 -65.42
N ARG A 12 -80.60 -20.75 -64.70
CA ARG A 12 -80.52 -19.29 -64.65
C ARG A 12 -79.31 -18.89 -63.78
N ARG A 13 -78.18 -18.60 -64.43
CA ARG A 13 -76.92 -18.12 -63.86
C ARG A 13 -77.00 -16.61 -63.56
N ASP A 14 -77.70 -16.21 -62.50
CA ASP A 14 -77.72 -14.80 -62.05
C ASP A 14 -77.19 -14.60 -60.61
N GLY A 15 -76.82 -15.67 -59.89
CA GLY A 15 -76.21 -15.59 -58.55
C GLY A 15 -74.68 -15.81 -58.51
N SER A 16 -74.10 -16.47 -59.51
CA SER A 16 -72.68 -16.83 -59.51
C SER A 16 -71.75 -15.62 -59.75
N ALA A 17 -72.19 -14.63 -60.53
CA ALA A 17 -71.41 -13.42 -60.78
C ALA A 17 -71.27 -12.57 -59.50
N LEU A 18 -72.32 -12.47 -58.69
CA LEU A 18 -72.31 -11.71 -57.43
C LEU A 18 -71.41 -12.37 -56.38
N VAL A 19 -71.43 -13.70 -56.27
CA VAL A 19 -70.55 -14.46 -55.37
C VAL A 19 -69.09 -14.33 -55.81
N VAL A 20 -68.79 -14.40 -57.12
CA VAL A 20 -67.43 -14.20 -57.64
C VAL A 20 -66.93 -12.79 -57.38
N VAL A 21 -67.77 -11.75 -57.55
CA VAL A 21 -67.40 -10.36 -57.25
C VAL A 21 -67.15 -10.13 -55.76
N LEU A 22 -67.99 -10.67 -54.87
CA LEU A 22 -67.78 -10.61 -53.42
C LEU A 22 -66.51 -11.35 -52.98
N LEU A 23 -66.20 -12.48 -53.61
CA LEU A 23 -64.99 -13.26 -53.33
C LEU A 23 -63.73 -12.53 -53.84
N ILE A 24 -63.81 -11.86 -55.00
CA ILE A 24 -62.74 -10.99 -55.51
C ILE A 24 -62.55 -9.76 -54.61
N LEU A 25 -63.64 -9.15 -54.11
CA LEU A 25 -63.58 -8.03 -53.16
C LEU A 25 -62.97 -8.45 -51.81
N ALA A 26 -63.38 -9.62 -51.29
CA ALA A 26 -62.81 -10.17 -50.06
C ALA A 26 -61.32 -10.51 -50.23
N LEU A 27 -60.94 -11.09 -51.37
CA LEU A 27 -59.55 -11.38 -51.71
C LEU A 27 -58.74 -10.07 -51.83
N ALA A 28 -59.26 -9.07 -52.54
CA ALA A 28 -58.63 -7.76 -52.68
C ALA A 28 -58.46 -7.07 -51.32
N MET A 29 -59.49 -7.05 -50.47
CA MET A 29 -59.40 -6.52 -49.10
C MET A 29 -58.39 -7.28 -48.25
N SER A 30 -58.34 -8.60 -48.36
CA SER A 30 -57.35 -9.41 -47.62
C SER A 30 -55.92 -9.12 -48.05
N ILE A 31 -55.68 -8.95 -49.36
CA ILE A 31 -54.37 -8.58 -49.91
C ILE A 31 -53.99 -7.17 -49.47
N THR A 32 -54.90 -6.21 -49.52
CA THR A 32 -54.65 -4.84 -49.04
C THR A 32 -54.38 -4.79 -47.54
N TYR A 33 -55.13 -5.54 -46.73
CA TYR A 33 -54.89 -5.63 -45.29
C TYR A 33 -53.53 -6.25 -44.97
N VAL A 34 -53.14 -7.31 -45.67
CA VAL A 34 -51.82 -7.94 -45.52
C VAL A 34 -50.71 -6.97 -45.95
N ALA A 35 -50.88 -6.26 -47.07
CA ALA A 35 -49.91 -5.28 -47.54
C ALA A 35 -49.70 -4.15 -46.52
N VAL A 36 -50.79 -3.54 -46.02
CA VAL A 36 -50.74 -2.48 -44.99
C VAL A 36 -50.10 -3.00 -43.71
N ARG A 37 -50.40 -4.23 -43.29
CA ARG A 37 -49.81 -4.83 -42.08
C ARG A 37 -48.32 -5.12 -42.24
N VAL A 38 -47.88 -5.56 -43.42
CA VAL A 38 -46.46 -5.80 -43.74
C VAL A 38 -45.70 -4.49 -43.78
N GLU A 39 -46.25 -3.46 -44.42
CA GLU A 39 -45.66 -2.13 -44.47
C GLU A 39 -45.54 -1.53 -43.06
N THR A 40 -46.61 -1.59 -42.26
CA THR A 40 -46.59 -1.12 -40.86
C THR A 40 -45.53 -1.85 -40.02
N ARG A 41 -45.39 -3.17 -40.20
CA ARG A 41 -44.34 -3.96 -39.51
C ARG A 41 -42.94 -3.65 -40.00
N SER A 42 -42.76 -3.39 -41.30
CA SER A 42 -41.48 -3.03 -41.89
C SER A 42 -41.03 -1.65 -41.40
N THR A 43 -41.93 -0.67 -41.35
CA THR A 43 -41.63 0.67 -40.84
C THR A 43 -41.34 0.65 -39.35
N ALA A 44 -42.11 -0.11 -38.55
CA ALA A 44 -41.82 -0.29 -37.13
C ALA A 44 -40.49 -1.01 -36.89
N GLY A 45 -40.17 -2.03 -37.70
CA GLY A 45 -38.88 -2.74 -37.65
C GLY A 45 -37.69 -1.84 -38.03
N GLY A 46 -37.86 -0.97 -39.03
CA GLY A 46 -36.88 0.05 -39.41
C GLY A 46 -36.63 1.03 -38.27
N ARG A 47 -37.69 1.66 -37.72
CA ARG A 47 -37.59 2.60 -36.60
C ARG A 47 -36.93 1.98 -35.37
N ASN A 48 -37.30 0.76 -35.00
CA ASN A 48 -36.68 0.07 -33.87
C ASN A 48 -35.20 -0.23 -34.11
N ARG A 49 -34.80 -0.46 -35.37
CA ARG A 49 -33.39 -0.63 -35.74
C ARG A 49 -32.64 0.68 -35.65
N ASP A 50 -33.24 1.77 -36.09
CA ASP A 50 -32.65 3.11 -36.03
C ASP A 50 -32.46 3.55 -34.57
N LEU A 51 -33.49 3.42 -33.72
CA LEU A 51 -33.40 3.69 -32.27
C LEU A 51 -32.34 2.84 -31.57
N ARG A 52 -32.16 1.57 -32.00
CA ARG A 52 -31.09 0.71 -31.48
C ARG A 52 -29.70 1.20 -31.86
N ASN A 53 -29.53 1.67 -33.10
CA ASN A 53 -28.25 2.22 -33.54
C ASN A 53 -27.95 3.55 -32.85
N GLU A 54 -28.96 4.42 -32.71
CA GLU A 54 -28.85 5.70 -32.00
C GLU A 54 -28.49 5.51 -30.52
N ALA A 55 -29.16 4.59 -29.83
CA ALA A 55 -28.83 4.26 -28.43
C ALA A 55 -27.42 3.65 -28.31
N ALA A 56 -26.98 2.81 -29.25
CA ALA A 56 -25.63 2.24 -29.24
C ALA A 56 -24.55 3.31 -29.51
N GLU A 57 -24.78 4.20 -30.46
CA GLU A 57 -23.90 5.33 -30.73
C GLU A 57 -23.80 6.26 -29.53
N ALA A 58 -24.94 6.59 -28.90
CA ALA A 58 -24.98 7.39 -27.68
C ALA A 58 -24.25 6.72 -26.51
N ALA A 59 -24.31 5.39 -26.38
CA ALA A 59 -23.54 4.67 -25.37
C ALA A 59 -22.02 4.79 -25.61
N SER A 60 -21.56 4.65 -26.86
CA SER A 60 -20.14 4.81 -27.21
C SER A 60 -19.66 6.26 -27.02
N ILE A 61 -20.48 7.25 -27.40
CA ILE A 61 -20.22 8.68 -27.13
C ILE A 61 -20.13 8.92 -25.62
N GLY A 62 -21.08 8.40 -24.86
CA GLY A 62 -21.12 8.55 -23.42
C GLY A 62 -19.90 7.96 -22.73
N LEU A 63 -19.42 6.82 -23.21
CA LEU A 63 -18.25 6.17 -22.63
C LEU A 63 -16.95 6.92 -22.95
N ARG A 64 -16.81 7.47 -24.17
CA ARG A 64 -15.69 8.38 -24.50
C ARG A 64 -15.75 9.68 -23.70
N ALA A 65 -16.93 10.26 -23.53
CA ALA A 65 -17.13 11.47 -22.74
C ALA A 65 -16.78 11.23 -21.26
N ALA A 66 -17.21 10.09 -20.71
CA ALA A 66 -16.92 9.71 -19.33
C ALA A 66 -15.42 9.44 -19.13
N PHE A 67 -14.77 8.78 -20.09
CA PHE A 67 -13.32 8.57 -20.04
C PHE A 67 -12.54 9.89 -20.15
N ALA A 68 -12.95 10.79 -21.05
CA ALA A 68 -12.34 12.11 -21.17
C ALA A 68 -12.46 12.91 -19.87
N GLN A 69 -13.61 12.87 -19.21
CA GLN A 69 -13.83 13.57 -17.95
C GLN A 69 -12.92 13.07 -16.82
N MET A 70 -12.50 11.80 -16.80
CA MET A 70 -11.54 11.28 -15.81
C MET A 70 -10.12 11.88 -15.96
N HIS A 71 -9.85 12.52 -17.10
CA HIS A 71 -8.63 13.27 -17.38
C HIS A 71 -8.80 14.78 -17.17
N GLU A 72 -9.92 15.23 -16.61
CA GLU A 72 -10.13 16.62 -16.20
C GLU A 72 -9.85 16.78 -14.70
N ALA A 73 -9.28 17.91 -14.29
CA ALA A 73 -8.97 18.16 -12.89
C ALA A 73 -10.22 18.29 -11.98
N ASN A 74 -11.37 18.56 -12.59
CA ASN A 74 -12.67 18.69 -11.92
C ASN A 74 -13.46 17.37 -11.85
N TRP A 75 -12.85 16.23 -12.21
CA TRP A 75 -13.51 14.93 -12.12
C TRP A 75 -14.00 14.70 -10.69
N ALA A 76 -15.32 14.57 -10.54
CA ALA A 76 -15.96 14.47 -9.23
C ALA A 76 -15.68 13.12 -8.53
N GLY A 77 -15.13 12.15 -9.26
CA GLY A 77 -14.67 10.87 -8.72
C GLY A 77 -15.67 9.73 -8.82
N VAL A 78 -15.31 8.62 -8.19
CA VAL A 78 -16.12 7.41 -8.06
C VAL A 78 -17.38 7.67 -7.22
N GLY A 79 -18.48 7.00 -7.57
CA GLY A 79 -19.80 7.16 -6.95
C GLY A 79 -20.60 8.32 -7.54
N THR A 80 -20.03 9.03 -8.52
CA THR A 80 -20.70 10.12 -9.22
C THR A 80 -21.26 9.65 -10.56
N SER A 81 -22.22 10.42 -11.07
CA SER A 81 -22.82 10.21 -12.37
C SER A 81 -23.06 11.54 -13.06
N PHE A 82 -23.13 11.52 -14.39
CA PHE A 82 -23.56 12.67 -15.16
C PHE A 82 -24.38 12.21 -16.36
N ARG A 83 -25.29 13.08 -16.80
CA ARG A 83 -26.12 12.87 -17.97
C ARG A 83 -25.83 13.96 -19.00
N ARG A 84 -25.81 13.58 -20.28
CA ARG A 84 -25.81 14.53 -21.39
C ARG A 84 -26.77 14.05 -22.47
N ASP A 85 -27.43 15.03 -23.08
CA ASP A 85 -28.29 14.80 -24.23
C ASP A 85 -27.42 14.86 -25.50
N VAL A 86 -27.54 13.86 -26.36
CA VAL A 86 -26.89 13.77 -27.68
C VAL A 86 -27.75 14.46 -28.73
N SER A 87 -29.07 14.31 -28.59
CA SER A 87 -30.13 15.00 -29.33
C SER A 87 -31.35 15.16 -28.42
N ASP A 88 -32.44 15.75 -28.93
CA ASP A 88 -33.66 15.98 -28.16
C ASP A 88 -34.30 14.66 -27.63
N ASP A 89 -34.09 13.55 -28.35
CA ASP A 89 -34.70 12.24 -28.08
C ASP A 89 -33.67 11.18 -27.63
N VAL A 90 -32.38 11.53 -27.58
CA VAL A 90 -31.30 10.58 -27.29
C VAL A 90 -30.38 11.15 -26.23
N TYR A 91 -30.20 10.41 -25.14
CA TYR A 91 -29.32 10.81 -24.04
C TYR A 91 -28.54 9.62 -23.49
N PHE A 92 -27.48 9.92 -22.75
CA PHE A 92 -26.77 8.93 -21.96
C PHE A 92 -26.56 9.39 -20.53
N GLU A 93 -26.49 8.43 -19.62
CA GLU A 93 -26.06 8.59 -18.23
C GLU A 93 -24.83 7.72 -17.99
N ALA A 94 -23.72 8.34 -17.59
CA ALA A 94 -22.49 7.65 -17.24
C ALA A 94 -22.30 7.66 -15.73
N ARG A 95 -21.85 6.53 -15.17
CA ARG A 95 -21.60 6.31 -13.74
C ARG A 95 -20.18 5.77 -13.54
N TYR A 96 -19.51 6.25 -12.49
CA TYR A 96 -18.19 5.77 -12.09
C TYR A 96 -18.31 4.86 -10.86
N VAL A 97 -17.87 3.61 -10.97
CA VAL A 97 -17.93 2.59 -9.92
C VAL A 97 -16.51 2.17 -9.54
N ALA A 98 -16.21 2.04 -8.24
CA ALA A 98 -14.89 1.59 -7.77
C ALA A 98 -14.67 0.13 -8.15
N GLY A 99 -13.44 -0.17 -8.59
CA GLY A 99 -12.99 -1.53 -8.85
C GLY A 99 -13.46 -2.11 -10.17
N ASP A 100 -13.27 -3.42 -10.28
CA ASP A 100 -13.65 -4.28 -11.39
C ASP A 100 -14.39 -5.49 -10.84
N ASP A 101 -15.68 -5.61 -11.16
CA ASP A 101 -16.54 -6.71 -10.70
C ASP A 101 -16.10 -8.08 -11.23
N ALA A 102 -15.26 -8.12 -12.27
CA ALA A 102 -14.71 -9.37 -12.79
C ALA A 102 -13.56 -9.92 -11.93
N LEU A 103 -12.96 -9.11 -11.06
CA LEU A 103 -11.88 -9.53 -10.17
C LEU A 103 -12.46 -10.06 -8.86
N ALA A 104 -12.34 -11.38 -8.68
CA ALA A 104 -12.70 -12.08 -7.45
C ALA A 104 -11.45 -12.41 -6.63
N PRO A 105 -11.58 -12.65 -5.31
CA PRO A 105 -10.48 -13.13 -4.48
C PRO A 105 -9.81 -14.37 -5.10
N GLY A 106 -8.49 -14.31 -5.28
CA GLY A 106 -7.69 -15.37 -5.92
C GLY A 106 -7.34 -15.10 -7.40
N ASP A 107 -7.89 -14.06 -8.02
CA ASP A 107 -7.41 -13.57 -9.31
C ASP A 107 -6.00 -12.96 -9.15
N PRO A 108 -5.03 -13.25 -10.05
CA PRO A 108 -3.70 -12.64 -10.01
C PRO A 108 -3.70 -11.11 -10.02
N ASP A 109 -4.73 -10.49 -10.59
CA ASP A 109 -4.89 -9.03 -10.66
C ASP A 109 -5.75 -8.47 -9.51
N TYR A 110 -6.17 -9.29 -8.54
CA TYR A 110 -7.10 -8.85 -7.48
C TYR A 110 -6.58 -7.62 -6.71
N ASP A 111 -5.27 -7.52 -6.49
CA ASP A 111 -4.64 -6.38 -5.82
C ASP A 111 -4.77 -5.07 -6.62
N ARG A 112 -4.98 -5.14 -7.95
CA ARG A 112 -5.21 -3.98 -8.82
C ARG A 112 -6.63 -3.43 -8.69
N LYS A 113 -7.56 -4.16 -8.05
CA LYS A 113 -8.97 -3.75 -7.92
C LYS A 113 -9.10 -2.36 -7.30
N ALA A 114 -8.30 -2.04 -6.29
CA ALA A 114 -8.35 -0.77 -5.58
C ALA A 114 -7.97 0.47 -6.43
N VAL A 115 -7.22 0.25 -7.52
CA VAL A 115 -6.77 1.27 -8.46
C VAL A 115 -7.50 1.20 -9.81
N ARG A 116 -8.52 0.34 -9.93
CA ARG A 116 -9.41 0.26 -11.09
C ARG A 116 -10.71 1.01 -10.86
N VAL A 117 -11.28 1.51 -11.94
CA VAL A 117 -12.60 2.16 -11.98
C VAL A 117 -13.38 1.58 -13.15
N THR A 118 -14.62 1.18 -12.89
CA THR A 118 -15.57 0.76 -13.92
C THR A 118 -16.44 1.94 -14.31
N ILE A 119 -16.40 2.32 -15.59
CA ILE A 119 -17.31 3.26 -16.22
C ILE A 119 -18.50 2.45 -16.72
N ASP A 120 -19.71 2.73 -16.21
CA ASP A 120 -20.97 2.13 -16.66
C ASP A 120 -21.82 3.20 -17.33
N VAL A 121 -22.15 3.00 -18.60
CA VAL A 121 -22.92 3.95 -19.40
C VAL A 121 -24.23 3.30 -19.82
N GLU A 122 -25.33 3.97 -19.51
CA GLU A 122 -26.67 3.63 -19.98
C GLU A 122 -27.16 4.73 -20.92
N ALA A 123 -27.40 4.39 -22.18
CA ALA A 123 -27.92 5.29 -23.19
C ALA A 123 -29.35 4.92 -23.58
N THR A 124 -30.20 5.91 -23.76
CA THR A 124 -31.61 5.72 -24.11
C THR A 124 -31.97 6.60 -25.30
N ALA A 125 -32.62 5.99 -26.30
CA ALA A 125 -33.32 6.68 -27.38
C ALA A 125 -34.82 6.57 -27.13
N ASP A 126 -35.46 7.69 -26.83
CA ASP A 126 -36.89 7.82 -26.53
C ASP A 126 -37.48 9.05 -27.26
N PRO A 127 -38.29 8.85 -28.32
CA PRO A 127 -38.90 9.92 -29.10
C PRO A 127 -39.99 10.74 -28.36
N GLY A 128 -40.34 10.39 -27.11
CA GLY A 128 -41.27 11.16 -26.28
C GLY A 128 -42.73 11.17 -26.76
N ASP A 129 -43.05 10.48 -27.85
CA ASP A 129 -44.37 10.42 -28.49
C ASP A 129 -45.24 9.24 -27.98
N GLY A 130 -44.77 8.51 -26.97
CA GLY A 130 -45.38 7.29 -26.46
C GLY A 130 -45.08 6.04 -27.30
N SER A 131 -44.11 6.12 -28.21
CA SER A 131 -43.56 4.96 -28.94
C SER A 131 -42.63 4.11 -28.06
N THR A 132 -41.89 3.19 -28.68
CA THR A 132 -41.00 2.24 -27.98
C THR A 132 -39.67 2.92 -27.68
N SER A 133 -39.26 2.98 -26.42
CA SER A 133 -37.90 3.40 -26.05
C SER A 133 -36.91 2.23 -26.16
N VAL A 134 -35.66 2.54 -26.50
CA VAL A 134 -34.57 1.57 -26.55
C VAL A 134 -33.44 2.04 -25.66
N THR A 135 -33.02 1.15 -24.74
CA THR A 135 -31.88 1.37 -23.87
C THR A 135 -30.72 0.45 -24.28
N ARG A 136 -29.50 0.95 -24.16
CA ARG A 136 -28.24 0.21 -24.41
C ARG A 136 -27.24 0.49 -23.29
N ARG A 137 -26.43 -0.52 -22.98
CA ARG A 137 -25.36 -0.38 -21.98
C ARG A 137 -23.99 -0.61 -22.59
N ALA A 138 -23.02 0.19 -22.15
CA ALA A 138 -21.60 0.02 -22.46
C ALA A 138 -20.79 0.13 -21.18
N LYS A 139 -19.72 -0.65 -21.07
CA LYS A 139 -18.84 -0.65 -19.90
C LYS A 139 -17.37 -0.58 -20.29
N ALA A 140 -16.58 0.12 -19.52
CA ALA A 140 -15.13 0.09 -19.62
C ALA A 140 -14.50 0.03 -18.24
N VAL A 141 -13.42 -0.73 -18.12
CA VAL A 141 -12.60 -0.78 -16.92
C VAL A 141 -11.30 -0.07 -17.22
N VAL A 142 -10.98 0.91 -16.39
CA VAL A 142 -9.75 1.68 -16.48
C VAL A 142 -8.93 1.49 -15.21
N GLU A 143 -7.61 1.52 -15.34
CA GLU A 143 -6.65 1.40 -14.24
C GLU A 143 -5.82 2.67 -14.13
N LEU A 144 -5.65 3.17 -12.90
CA LEU A 144 -4.77 4.30 -12.63
C LEU A 144 -3.33 3.95 -13.04
N ILE A 145 -2.66 4.87 -13.71
CA ILE A 145 -1.21 4.83 -13.91
C ILE A 145 -0.61 5.82 -12.91
N PRO A 146 -0.04 5.36 -11.78
CA PRO A 146 0.59 6.26 -10.84
C PRO A 146 1.80 6.94 -11.47
N ARG A 147 1.88 8.26 -11.36
CA ARG A 147 3.02 9.04 -11.88
C ARG A 147 3.64 9.96 -10.84
N GLU A 148 2.89 10.33 -9.82
CA GLU A 148 3.30 11.23 -8.76
C GLU A 148 2.70 10.77 -7.42
N LEU A 149 3.41 11.02 -6.33
CA LEU A 149 2.94 10.80 -4.97
C LEU A 149 2.50 12.13 -4.35
N ALA A 150 1.73 12.08 -3.25
CA ALA A 150 1.51 13.27 -2.45
C ALA A 150 2.82 13.87 -1.92
N ALA A 151 2.76 15.14 -1.53
CA ALA A 151 3.90 15.82 -0.95
C ALA A 151 4.33 15.13 0.36
N GLU A 152 5.60 14.80 0.43
CA GLU A 152 6.23 14.25 1.64
C GLU A 152 6.72 15.39 2.54
N PRO A 153 6.95 15.12 3.84
CA PRO A 153 7.62 16.07 4.71
C PRO A 153 8.93 16.57 4.09
N GLY A 154 9.22 17.86 4.20
CA GLY A 154 10.31 18.49 3.42
C GLY A 154 11.72 17.88 3.62
N ASN A 155 11.93 17.08 4.66
CA ASN A 155 13.17 16.37 4.96
C ASN A 155 13.06 14.83 4.88
N TRP A 156 11.99 14.28 4.31
CA TRP A 156 11.72 12.83 4.27
C TRP A 156 12.89 12.00 3.73
N SER A 157 13.47 12.42 2.60
CA SER A 157 14.64 11.76 2.01
C SER A 157 15.86 11.70 2.94
N ASN A 158 16.03 12.70 3.83
CA ASN A 158 17.08 12.66 4.84
C ASN A 158 16.74 11.71 6.00
N LEU A 159 15.45 11.58 6.34
CA LEU A 159 14.97 10.69 7.40
C LEU A 159 15.10 9.21 7.00
N THR A 160 14.82 8.89 5.73
CA THR A 160 14.84 7.52 5.19
C THR A 160 16.14 7.14 4.48
N TRP A 161 17.13 8.03 4.38
CA TRP A 161 18.44 7.67 3.80
C TRP A 161 19.28 6.73 4.69
N ARG A 162 18.93 6.55 5.98
CA ARG A 162 19.75 5.87 7.00
C ARG A 162 18.97 4.80 7.74
N SER A 163 19.65 3.78 8.24
CA SER A 163 19.03 2.75 9.11
C SER A 163 18.47 3.33 10.40
N PHE A 164 19.15 4.31 10.97
CA PHE A 164 18.68 5.08 12.11
C PHE A 164 18.91 6.57 11.89
N THR A 165 17.85 7.36 12.07
CA THR A 165 17.90 8.82 12.03
C THR A 165 17.34 9.39 13.32
N GLN A 166 18.18 10.07 14.07
CA GLN A 166 17.75 10.78 15.27
C GLN A 166 17.14 12.14 14.93
N THR A 167 15.92 12.42 15.39
CA THR A 167 15.21 13.67 15.11
C THR A 167 15.39 14.77 16.17
N ASP A 168 15.90 14.42 17.35
CA ASP A 168 16.15 15.32 18.48
C ASP A 168 17.59 15.14 19.02
N THR A 169 17.98 15.93 20.02
CA THR A 169 19.31 15.95 20.66
C THR A 169 19.39 15.15 21.96
N ARG A 170 18.34 14.41 22.32
CA ARG A 170 18.32 13.55 23.52
C ARG A 170 19.42 12.50 23.48
N SER A 171 19.90 12.06 24.64
CA SER A 171 20.95 11.04 24.68
C SER A 171 20.42 9.68 24.26
N CYS A 172 21.17 8.99 23.39
CA CYS A 172 20.87 7.64 22.93
C CYS A 172 21.79 6.63 23.62
N LYS A 173 21.26 5.46 23.98
CA LYS A 173 22.01 4.38 24.59
C LYS A 173 22.04 3.18 23.66
N VAL A 174 23.26 2.71 23.36
CA VAL A 174 23.48 1.51 22.55
C VAL A 174 24.33 0.55 23.37
N HIS A 175 23.71 -0.51 23.87
CA HIS A 175 24.38 -1.53 24.65
C HIS A 175 25.02 -2.62 23.76
N LEU A 176 26.10 -3.24 24.23
CA LEU A 176 26.74 -4.39 23.56
C LEU A 176 25.72 -5.52 23.41
N GLY A 177 25.73 -6.17 22.25
CA GLY A 177 24.69 -7.13 21.81
C GLY A 177 23.76 -6.56 20.73
N ALA A 178 23.78 -5.24 20.53
CA ALA A 178 23.22 -4.61 19.34
C ALA A 178 24.21 -4.65 18.16
N HIS A 179 23.69 -4.66 16.94
CA HIS A 179 24.44 -4.46 15.71
C HIS A 179 23.62 -3.61 14.73
N ILE A 180 24.15 -2.44 14.38
CA ILE A 180 23.52 -1.53 13.42
C ILE A 180 24.40 -1.53 12.16
N ASP A 181 23.93 -2.24 11.14
CA ASP A 181 24.71 -2.55 9.95
C ASP A 181 24.83 -1.34 9.01
N ALA A 182 23.76 -0.54 8.87
CA ALA A 182 23.77 0.65 8.01
C ALA A 182 24.15 1.96 8.72
N LYS A 183 24.39 3.02 7.94
CA LYS A 183 24.96 4.35 8.32
C LYS A 183 24.07 5.13 9.32
N PRO A 184 24.19 4.96 10.65
CA PRO A 184 23.30 5.59 11.59
C PRO A 184 23.66 7.06 11.79
N PHE A 185 22.67 7.88 12.13
CA PHE A 185 22.87 9.30 12.44
C PHE A 185 22.31 9.66 13.81
N PHE A 186 23.20 10.15 14.68
CA PHE A 186 22.88 10.61 16.02
C PHE A 186 23.14 12.10 16.14
N GLN A 187 22.10 12.84 16.51
CA GLN A 187 22.22 14.27 16.82
C GLN A 187 22.57 14.48 18.29
N GLY A 188 22.00 13.69 19.18
CA GLY A 188 22.30 13.71 20.60
C GLY A 188 23.55 12.92 20.95
N LYS A 189 23.88 12.95 22.24
CA LYS A 189 25.01 12.18 22.80
C LYS A 189 24.77 10.68 22.64
N ILE A 190 25.74 9.96 22.11
CA ILE A 190 25.74 8.49 22.13
C ILE A 190 26.43 8.00 23.40
N GLU A 191 25.77 7.11 24.11
CA GLU A 191 26.32 6.36 25.24
C GLU A 191 26.48 4.89 24.84
N LEU A 192 27.71 4.51 24.53
CA LEU A 192 28.03 3.12 24.21
C LEU A 192 28.10 2.33 25.52
N SER A 193 27.11 1.49 25.79
CA SER A 193 27.08 0.57 26.94
C SER A 193 27.52 1.22 28.25
N PRO A 194 26.80 2.25 28.73
CA PRO A 194 27.20 3.03 29.90
C PRO A 194 27.32 2.18 31.18
N ASP A 195 26.55 1.07 31.25
CA ASP A 195 26.43 0.28 32.49
C ASP A 195 27.42 -0.89 32.58
N TYR A 196 28.08 -1.28 31.47
CA TYR A 196 29.07 -2.37 31.44
C TYR A 196 29.93 -2.38 30.16
N PRO A 197 31.06 -3.11 30.15
CA PRO A 197 31.79 -3.65 31.30
C PRO A 197 32.16 -2.55 32.30
N SER A 198 31.96 -2.81 33.59
CA SER A 198 32.14 -1.79 34.64
C SER A 198 33.60 -1.56 35.05
N ASP A 199 34.50 -2.50 34.73
CA ASP A 199 35.95 -2.36 34.92
C ASP A 199 36.62 -1.83 33.64
N ALA A 200 37.48 -0.81 33.77
CA ALA A 200 38.10 -0.14 32.63
C ALA A 200 39.01 -1.05 31.78
N ASN A 201 39.68 -2.04 32.39
CA ASN A 201 40.53 -2.98 31.65
C ASN A 201 39.67 -4.03 30.95
N ALA A 202 38.65 -4.55 31.63
CA ALA A 202 37.68 -5.46 31.04
C ALA A 202 36.99 -4.80 29.84
N ARG A 203 36.56 -3.54 29.99
CA ARG A 203 35.93 -2.74 28.92
C ARG A 203 36.86 -2.55 27.73
N GLY A 204 38.11 -2.17 27.99
CA GLY A 204 39.09 -2.00 26.92
C GLY A 204 39.34 -3.28 26.15
N ARG A 205 39.66 -4.35 26.88
CA ARG A 205 39.91 -5.65 26.26
C ARG A 205 38.70 -6.15 25.48
N TYR A 206 37.48 -5.97 26.00
CA TYR A 206 36.26 -6.40 25.32
C TYR A 206 36.11 -5.67 23.98
N LEU A 207 36.19 -4.34 23.97
CA LEU A 207 36.03 -3.54 22.76
C LEU A 207 37.16 -3.78 21.73
N ASP A 208 38.41 -3.84 22.20
CA ASP A 208 39.56 -4.12 21.34
C ASP A 208 39.45 -5.51 20.69
N ASP A 209 39.03 -6.52 21.46
CA ASP A 209 38.84 -7.87 20.92
C ASP A 209 37.63 -7.97 19.98
N LEU A 210 36.57 -7.17 20.14
CA LEU A 210 35.49 -7.10 19.13
C LEU A 210 36.02 -6.61 17.77
N TYR A 211 36.91 -5.61 17.77
CA TYR A 211 37.59 -5.20 16.53
C TYR A 211 38.49 -6.31 15.99
N ARG A 212 39.30 -6.95 16.84
CA ARG A 212 40.20 -8.03 16.40
C ARG A 212 39.42 -9.21 15.83
N MET A 213 38.24 -9.54 16.36
CA MET A 213 37.38 -10.58 15.80
C MET A 213 36.89 -10.24 14.38
N TYR A 214 36.60 -8.97 14.11
CA TYR A 214 36.29 -8.49 12.77
C TYR A 214 37.51 -8.58 11.85
N ASP A 215 38.67 -8.09 12.30
CA ASP A 215 39.94 -8.08 11.55
C ASP A 215 40.46 -9.50 11.23
N ASP A 216 40.27 -10.44 12.16
CA ASP A 216 40.64 -11.85 12.04
C ASP A 216 39.55 -12.70 11.31
N GLU A 217 38.51 -12.08 10.74
CA GLU A 217 37.41 -12.72 10.00
C GLU A 217 36.60 -13.77 10.81
N VAL A 218 36.58 -13.65 12.14
CA VAL A 218 35.79 -14.52 13.03
C VAL A 218 34.31 -14.09 13.05
N GLY A 219 34.04 -12.82 12.76
CA GLY A 219 32.71 -12.23 12.66
C GLY A 219 32.68 -10.78 13.16
N ASP A 220 31.79 -9.95 12.61
CA ASP A 220 31.60 -8.57 13.09
C ASP A 220 30.53 -8.52 14.18
N TYR A 221 30.97 -8.46 15.44
CA TYR A 221 30.09 -8.32 16.60
C TYR A 221 30.15 -6.93 17.23
N ARG A 222 30.68 -5.95 16.49
CA ARG A 222 30.72 -4.56 16.94
C ARG A 222 29.29 -3.95 16.89
N PRO A 223 29.01 -2.93 17.71
CA PRO A 223 27.70 -2.26 17.74
C PRO A 223 27.28 -1.59 16.44
N PHE A 224 28.25 -1.24 15.60
CA PHE A 224 28.05 -0.60 14.31
C PHE A 224 28.83 -1.41 13.28
N ALA A 225 28.37 -1.49 12.03
CA ALA A 225 29.18 -2.04 10.93
C ALA A 225 29.67 -0.91 9.99
N ALA A 226 28.77 0.01 9.66
CA ALA A 226 29.06 1.17 8.81
C ALA A 226 29.60 2.40 9.56
N SER A 227 29.97 3.42 8.78
CA SER A 227 30.40 4.73 9.30
C SER A 227 29.29 5.42 10.10
N LEU A 228 29.65 5.85 11.31
CA LEU A 228 28.77 6.54 12.25
C LEU A 228 28.72 8.03 11.95
N SER A 229 27.54 8.59 11.71
CA SER A 229 27.38 10.06 11.57
C SER A 229 26.92 10.68 12.89
N VAL A 230 27.63 11.70 13.37
CA VAL A 230 27.31 12.38 14.64
C VAL A 230 27.37 13.89 14.55
N VAL A 231 26.64 14.57 15.43
CA VAL A 231 26.88 15.98 15.74
C VAL A 231 27.96 16.07 16.80
N TRP A 232 29.20 16.39 16.39
CA TRP A 232 30.40 16.30 17.23
C TRP A 232 30.31 17.11 18.53
N ALA A 233 29.71 18.31 18.48
CA ALA A 233 29.55 19.19 19.64
C ALA A 233 28.73 18.57 20.79
N ASN A 234 27.91 17.55 20.49
CA ASN A 234 27.04 16.89 21.47
C ASN A 234 27.66 15.59 22.03
N GLN A 235 28.83 15.18 21.56
CA GLN A 235 29.42 13.88 21.92
C GLN A 235 30.34 13.96 23.13
N SER A 236 30.47 12.84 23.85
CA SER A 236 31.50 12.66 24.88
C SER A 236 32.81 12.18 24.25
N ALA A 237 33.91 12.85 24.59
CA ALA A 237 35.25 12.43 24.14
C ALA A 237 35.59 10.98 24.54
N ALA A 238 35.09 10.51 25.69
CA ALA A 238 35.33 9.15 26.17
C ALA A 238 34.67 8.10 25.25
N TYR A 239 33.38 8.27 24.93
CA TYR A 239 32.68 7.34 24.04
C TYR A 239 33.18 7.44 22.58
N MET A 240 33.55 8.63 22.12
CA MET A 240 34.12 8.78 20.77
C MET A 240 35.50 8.12 20.67
N TYR A 241 36.32 8.15 21.73
CA TYR A 241 37.57 7.40 21.78
C TYR A 241 37.33 5.88 21.70
N GLU A 242 36.35 5.38 22.45
CA GLU A 242 36.02 3.94 22.41
C GLU A 242 35.51 3.50 21.03
N ILE A 243 34.63 4.27 20.42
CA ILE A 243 34.10 3.98 19.07
C ILE A 243 35.19 4.12 18.00
N GLY A 244 35.94 5.22 18.01
CA GLY A 244 36.90 5.53 16.96
C GLY A 244 38.25 4.81 17.09
N THR A 245 38.70 4.52 18.31
CA THR A 245 40.02 3.93 18.56
C THR A 245 39.95 2.45 18.94
N ARG A 246 39.02 2.04 19.80
CA ARG A 246 38.93 0.62 20.23
C ARG A 246 38.18 -0.24 19.24
N LEU A 247 36.99 0.21 18.83
CA LEU A 247 36.18 -0.48 17.81
C LEU A 247 36.64 -0.17 16.36
N GLN A 248 37.54 0.80 16.19
CA GLN A 248 38.06 1.31 14.92
C GLN A 248 36.97 1.67 13.89
N HIS A 249 35.88 2.29 14.33
CA HIS A 249 34.86 2.78 13.42
C HIS A 249 35.19 4.17 12.88
N ALA A 250 34.89 4.38 11.60
CA ALA A 250 34.88 5.70 11.00
C ALA A 250 33.75 6.55 11.61
N ILE A 251 34.10 7.75 12.08
CA ILE A 251 33.16 8.75 12.61
C ILE A 251 33.13 9.93 11.65
N SER A 252 31.93 10.26 11.16
CA SER A 252 31.67 11.40 10.29
C SER A 252 30.94 12.49 11.06
N THR A 253 31.48 13.70 11.07
CA THR A 253 30.81 14.85 11.69
C THR A 253 29.78 15.45 10.75
N ARG A 254 28.61 15.78 11.28
CA ARG A 254 27.51 16.46 10.58
C ARG A 254 26.96 17.60 11.45
N GLY A 255 26.25 18.54 10.80
CA GLY A 255 25.45 19.54 11.50
C GLY A 255 24.13 18.96 12.03
N LEU A 256 23.39 19.75 12.81
CA LEU A 256 22.03 19.42 13.21
C LEU A 256 21.13 19.28 11.96
N LEU A 257 20.30 18.25 11.97
CA LEU A 257 19.21 18.06 11.04
C LEU A 257 18.02 18.87 11.52
N SER A 258 17.60 19.86 10.72
CA SER A 258 16.33 20.55 10.96
C SER A 258 15.19 19.64 10.58
N ILE A 259 14.30 19.34 11.54
CA ILE A 259 13.08 18.59 11.27
C ILE A 259 12.06 19.52 10.61
N ALA A 260 11.49 19.08 9.50
CA ALA A 260 10.49 19.84 8.79
C ALA A 260 9.19 19.90 9.64
N ALA A 261 8.52 21.05 9.65
CA ALA A 261 7.37 21.29 10.53
C ALA A 261 6.14 20.43 10.17
N ASP A 262 6.12 19.88 8.97
CA ASP A 262 5.13 18.96 8.42
C ASP A 262 5.43 17.48 8.74
N TYR A 263 6.61 17.17 9.30
CA TYR A 263 6.88 15.84 9.88
C TYR A 263 6.22 15.73 11.26
N VAL A 264 4.94 15.39 11.27
CA VAL A 264 4.11 15.25 12.47
C VAL A 264 3.48 13.88 12.55
N HIS A 265 3.20 13.40 13.78
CA HIS A 265 2.49 12.15 13.96
C HIS A 265 1.15 12.19 13.22
N PRO A 266 0.80 11.18 12.39
CA PRO A 266 -0.40 11.23 11.53
C PRO A 266 -1.71 11.42 12.30
N GLY A 267 -1.71 11.10 13.59
CA GLY A 267 -2.83 11.35 14.50
C GLY A 267 -3.95 10.33 14.31
N ALA A 268 -5.18 10.72 14.65
CA ALA A 268 -6.35 9.86 14.47
C ALA A 268 -6.79 9.86 13.01
N ILE A 269 -6.40 8.83 12.26
CA ILE A 269 -6.89 8.61 10.89
C ILE A 269 -8.12 7.71 10.95
N ASN A 270 -9.20 8.14 10.31
CA ASN A 270 -10.47 7.39 10.24
C ASN A 270 -10.74 6.87 8.84
N THR A 271 -10.35 7.62 7.82
CA THR A 271 -10.53 7.29 6.42
C THR A 271 -9.30 7.70 5.62
N TYR A 272 -9.14 7.13 4.44
CA TYR A 272 -8.10 7.51 3.49
C TYR A 272 -8.55 7.24 2.05
N ARG A 273 -7.80 7.78 1.09
CA ARG A 273 -7.97 7.53 -0.35
C ARG A 273 -6.62 7.20 -0.97
N LEU A 274 -6.62 6.38 -2.01
CA LEU A 274 -5.40 6.11 -2.79
C LEU A 274 -5.11 7.21 -3.81
N TYR A 275 -6.14 7.86 -4.36
CA TYR A 275 -6.01 8.92 -5.37
C TYR A 275 -7.20 9.90 -5.26
N PRO A 276 -7.08 11.16 -5.76
CA PRO A 276 -8.17 12.13 -5.79
C PRO A 276 -9.39 11.60 -6.54
N GLY A 277 -10.58 11.78 -5.97
CA GLY A 277 -11.82 11.24 -6.54
C GLY A 277 -11.97 9.72 -6.39
N GLY A 278 -11.01 9.01 -5.82
CA GLY A 278 -11.14 7.58 -5.53
C GLY A 278 -12.13 7.27 -4.40
N PRO A 279 -12.45 5.98 -4.20
CA PRO A 279 -13.25 5.52 -3.07
C PRO A 279 -12.56 5.86 -1.75
N GLU A 280 -13.38 6.13 -0.73
CA GLU A 280 -12.93 6.40 0.62
C GLU A 280 -12.97 5.12 1.44
N TYR A 281 -11.80 4.71 1.94
CA TYR A 281 -11.65 3.49 2.73
C TYR A 281 -11.66 3.83 4.21
N THR A 282 -12.40 3.06 5.00
CA THR A 282 -12.41 3.20 6.46
C THR A 282 -11.22 2.48 7.07
N VAL A 283 -10.45 3.16 7.92
CA VAL A 283 -9.31 2.57 8.62
C VAL A 283 -9.80 1.64 9.74
N PRO A 284 -9.52 0.33 9.70
CA PRO A 284 -9.91 -0.59 10.77
C PRO A 284 -9.28 -0.21 12.11
N ARG A 285 -10.08 -0.32 13.18
CA ARG A 285 -9.63 -0.08 14.55
C ARG A 285 -9.08 -1.36 15.17
N LEU A 286 -7.89 -1.28 15.75
CA LEU A 286 -7.27 -2.39 16.46
C LEU A 286 -7.70 -2.44 17.93
N ALA A 287 -7.79 -3.67 18.44
CA ALA A 287 -7.87 -3.94 19.87
C ALA A 287 -6.59 -3.47 20.59
N ALA A 288 -6.62 -3.40 21.92
CA ALA A 288 -5.44 -3.03 22.70
C ALA A 288 -4.33 -4.08 22.61
N ASP A 289 -4.71 -5.34 22.44
CA ASP A 289 -3.80 -6.48 22.43
C ASP A 289 -4.09 -7.34 21.20
N LEU A 290 -3.05 -7.79 20.52
CA LEU A 290 -3.12 -8.71 19.38
C LEU A 290 -2.36 -10.00 19.70
N THR A 291 -2.96 -11.16 19.40
CA THR A 291 -2.34 -12.47 19.59
C THR A 291 -2.98 -13.47 18.63
N ASN A 292 -2.19 -14.29 17.94
CA ASN A 292 -2.68 -15.25 16.94
C ASN A 292 -3.53 -14.59 15.84
N VAL A 293 -3.06 -13.47 15.30
CA VAL A 293 -3.77 -12.69 14.27
C VAL A 293 -2.87 -12.46 13.06
N ALA A 294 -3.42 -12.66 11.87
CA ALA A 294 -2.84 -12.20 10.62
C ALA A 294 -3.69 -11.06 10.06
N LEU A 295 -3.08 -9.89 9.86
CA LEU A 295 -3.68 -8.72 9.23
C LEU A 295 -2.98 -8.48 7.89
N ALA A 296 -3.75 -8.35 6.82
CA ALA A 296 -3.24 -8.11 5.48
C ALA A 296 -4.14 -7.12 4.73
N PRO A 297 -3.62 -6.41 3.72
CA PRO A 297 -4.44 -5.53 2.91
C PRO A 297 -5.59 -6.28 2.23
N ASP A 298 -6.72 -5.59 2.08
CA ASP A 298 -7.87 -6.08 1.31
C ASP A 298 -8.18 -5.06 0.21
N PRO A 299 -8.02 -5.41 -1.07
CA PRO A 299 -8.29 -4.51 -2.19
C PRO A 299 -9.69 -3.87 -2.20
N GLU A 300 -10.69 -4.48 -1.56
CA GLU A 300 -12.04 -3.93 -1.50
C GLU A 300 -12.25 -2.97 -0.32
N THR A 301 -11.69 -3.28 0.85
CA THR A 301 -12.04 -2.59 2.10
C THR A 301 -10.89 -1.81 2.73
N ASN A 302 -9.65 -2.27 2.55
CA ASN A 302 -8.44 -1.66 3.13
C ASN A 302 -7.19 -1.95 2.26
N PRO A 303 -7.12 -1.41 1.04
CA PRO A 303 -6.08 -1.77 0.07
C PRO A 303 -4.65 -1.35 0.47
N ALA A 304 -4.50 -0.30 1.29
CA ALA A 304 -3.18 0.11 1.79
C ALA A 304 -2.79 -0.62 3.09
N GLY A 305 -3.65 -1.47 3.64
CA GLY A 305 -3.39 -2.16 4.90
C GLY A 305 -3.12 -1.19 6.06
N ILE A 306 -3.85 -0.08 6.14
CA ILE A 306 -3.67 0.89 7.23
C ILE A 306 -4.54 0.47 8.42
N TYR A 307 -3.97 0.42 9.61
CA TYR A 307 -4.64 0.05 10.85
C TYR A 307 -4.38 1.09 11.92
N TYR A 308 -5.40 1.40 12.73
CA TYR A 308 -5.26 2.43 13.76
C TYR A 308 -5.63 1.95 15.16
N ARG A 309 -4.82 2.35 16.14
CA ARG A 309 -5.10 2.22 17.57
C ARG A 309 -5.16 3.59 18.25
N ASP A 310 -6.29 3.86 18.89
CA ASP A 310 -6.41 4.98 19.82
C ASP A 310 -5.80 4.60 21.18
N GLY A 311 -4.51 4.85 21.33
CA GLY A 311 -3.75 4.62 22.55
C GLY A 311 -2.61 3.63 22.34
N THR A 312 -2.36 2.81 23.35
CA THR A 312 -1.34 1.75 23.30
C THR A 312 -1.86 0.50 22.59
N LEU A 313 -0.99 -0.11 21.78
CA LEU A 313 -1.14 -1.41 21.17
C LEU A 313 -0.04 -2.33 21.69
N THR A 314 -0.40 -3.49 22.23
CA THR A 314 0.53 -4.58 22.56
C THR A 314 0.35 -5.71 21.55
N ILE A 315 1.45 -6.14 20.94
CA ILE A 315 1.50 -7.28 20.04
C ILE A 315 2.19 -8.43 20.78
N HIS A 316 1.47 -9.53 20.94
CA HIS A 316 1.94 -10.77 21.56
C HIS A 316 2.26 -11.83 20.50
N ASP A 317 2.13 -13.10 20.87
CA ASP A 317 2.59 -14.22 20.08
C ASP A 317 1.83 -14.42 18.77
N ASN A 318 2.55 -14.87 17.75
CA ASN A 318 2.05 -15.32 16.45
C ASN A 318 1.19 -14.25 15.76
N VAL A 319 1.72 -13.03 15.66
CA VAL A 319 1.08 -11.93 14.95
C VAL A 319 1.83 -11.59 13.68
N THR A 320 1.12 -11.54 12.56
CA THR A 320 1.65 -11.05 11.29
C THR A 320 0.82 -9.86 10.83
N ILE A 321 1.47 -8.74 10.55
CA ILE A 321 0.82 -7.54 10.02
C ILE A 321 1.54 -7.15 8.73
N GLN A 322 0.80 -7.16 7.62
CA GLN A 322 1.22 -6.58 6.36
C GLN A 322 0.47 -5.25 6.17
N GLY A 323 1.21 -4.14 6.23
CA GLY A 323 0.66 -2.79 6.13
C GLY A 323 1.23 -1.82 7.17
N THR A 324 0.46 -0.77 7.47
CA THR A 324 0.86 0.34 8.33
C THR A 324 0.06 0.32 9.63
N VAL A 325 0.76 0.25 10.77
CA VAL A 325 0.15 0.37 12.09
C VAL A 325 0.38 1.77 12.65
N ILE A 326 -0.69 2.51 12.92
CA ILE A 326 -0.65 3.84 13.53
C ILE A 326 -1.20 3.75 14.96
N CYS A 327 -0.38 4.06 15.95
CA CYS A 327 -0.77 4.06 17.37
C CYS A 327 -0.59 5.45 17.96
N ARG A 328 -1.62 6.00 18.62
CA ARG A 328 -1.50 7.34 19.25
C ARG A 328 -0.39 7.41 20.29
N ASP A 329 -0.26 6.38 21.15
CA ASP A 329 0.61 6.44 22.32
C ASP A 329 1.84 5.53 22.21
N GLU A 330 1.68 4.21 22.32
CA GLU A 330 2.81 3.27 22.35
C GLU A 330 2.49 2.02 21.52
N LEU A 331 3.43 1.60 20.68
CA LEU A 331 3.43 0.29 20.06
C LEU A 331 4.41 -0.59 20.83
N ARG A 332 3.92 -1.68 21.42
CA ARG A 332 4.71 -2.61 22.22
C ARG A 332 4.74 -4.00 21.60
N LEU A 333 5.93 -4.56 21.38
CA LEU A 333 6.12 -5.92 20.85
C LEU A 333 6.63 -6.84 21.96
N ASP A 334 5.72 -7.61 22.54
CA ASP A 334 5.91 -8.44 23.74
C ASP A 334 5.39 -9.87 23.47
N GLY A 335 6.15 -10.64 22.70
CA GLY A 335 5.80 -12.00 22.32
C GLY A 335 6.70 -12.58 21.25
N ASP A 336 6.41 -13.83 20.92
CA ASP A 336 7.16 -14.65 19.95
C ASP A 336 6.53 -14.62 18.55
N ASN A 337 7.35 -14.77 17.51
CA ASN A 337 6.92 -14.91 16.12
C ASN A 337 6.06 -13.70 15.65
N ILE A 338 6.59 -12.49 15.85
CA ILE A 338 5.96 -11.25 15.39
C ILE A 338 6.58 -10.82 14.07
N VAL A 339 5.75 -10.65 13.05
CA VAL A 339 6.18 -10.22 11.71
C VAL A 339 5.43 -8.96 11.30
N MET A 340 6.16 -7.90 10.99
CA MET A 340 5.62 -6.65 10.47
C MET A 340 6.26 -6.34 9.12
N LEU A 341 5.46 -6.30 8.07
CA LEU A 341 5.89 -6.07 6.68
C LEU A 341 5.10 -4.90 6.09
N PRO A 342 5.67 -4.11 5.17
CA PRO A 342 4.90 -3.09 4.48
C PRO A 342 3.86 -3.73 3.54
N ALA A 343 2.78 -2.98 3.26
CA ALA A 343 1.89 -3.28 2.14
C ALA A 343 2.48 -2.67 0.87
N GLU A 344 2.53 -3.45 -0.21
CA GLU A 344 3.03 -2.99 -1.50
C GLU A 344 1.90 -2.33 -2.29
N LEU A 345 2.05 -1.04 -2.55
CA LEU A 345 1.19 -0.30 -3.46
C LEU A 345 1.84 -0.23 -4.85
N PRO A 346 1.03 -0.04 -5.92
CA PRO A 346 1.54 0.11 -7.28
C PRO A 346 2.73 1.08 -7.38
N SER A 347 3.75 0.68 -8.14
CA SER A 347 4.91 1.53 -8.41
C SER A 347 4.52 2.77 -9.22
N LEU A 348 5.33 3.83 -9.12
CA LEU A 348 5.22 4.93 -10.07
C LEU A 348 5.70 4.50 -11.46
N LEU A 349 5.17 5.12 -12.50
CA LEU A 349 5.59 4.92 -13.87
C LEU A 349 7.08 5.26 -14.01
N GLY A 350 7.89 4.25 -14.32
CA GLY A 350 9.34 4.38 -14.49
C GLY A 350 10.15 3.95 -13.27
N ASP A 351 9.52 3.76 -12.11
CA ASP A 351 10.16 3.21 -10.92
C ASP A 351 10.18 1.67 -10.96
N ALA A 352 11.27 1.08 -10.48
CA ALA A 352 11.45 -0.38 -10.46
C ALA A 352 10.81 -1.07 -9.23
N GLY A 353 10.43 -0.30 -8.22
CA GLY A 353 10.01 -0.77 -6.91
C GLY A 353 8.59 -0.34 -6.52
N PRO A 354 7.86 -1.12 -5.71
CA PRO A 354 6.55 -0.71 -5.22
C PRO A 354 6.68 0.47 -4.24
N VAL A 355 5.59 1.21 -4.12
CA VAL A 355 5.45 2.26 -3.11
C VAL A 355 5.02 1.60 -1.81
N VAL A 356 5.67 1.94 -0.71
CA VAL A 356 5.34 1.41 0.62
C VAL A 356 5.19 2.53 1.63
N LEU A 357 4.22 2.40 2.50
CA LEU A 357 4.02 3.30 3.64
C LEU A 357 4.86 2.84 4.84
N PRO A 358 5.02 3.65 5.91
CA PRO A 358 5.73 3.22 7.10
C PRO A 358 5.01 2.00 7.72
N VAL A 359 5.77 1.01 8.19
CA VAL A 359 5.18 -0.18 8.80
C VAL A 359 4.60 0.13 10.18
N ALA A 360 5.19 1.09 10.89
CA ALA A 360 4.72 1.53 12.19
C ALA A 360 4.94 3.04 12.40
N CYS A 361 3.90 3.71 12.90
CA CYS A 361 3.94 5.09 13.39
C CYS A 361 3.38 5.12 14.82
N ALA A 362 4.19 5.54 15.79
CA ALA A 362 3.73 5.69 17.17
C ALA A 362 4.48 6.81 17.90
N THR A 363 3.91 7.33 18.98
CA THR A 363 4.69 8.24 19.87
C THR A 363 5.87 7.51 20.48
N ARG A 364 5.68 6.27 20.96
CA ARG A 364 6.76 5.41 21.45
C ARG A 364 6.68 4.03 20.82
N VAL A 365 7.83 3.43 20.52
CA VAL A 365 7.92 2.04 20.09
C VAL A 365 8.79 1.30 21.10
N LYS A 366 8.25 0.24 21.67
CA LYS A 366 8.91 -0.57 22.68
C LYS A 366 8.95 -2.02 22.22
N ILE A 367 10.13 -2.61 22.23
CA ILE A 367 10.33 -4.03 21.93
C ILE A 367 10.73 -4.71 23.22
N GLY A 368 9.86 -5.54 23.79
CA GLY A 368 10.08 -6.20 25.07
C GLY A 368 10.74 -7.57 24.94
N GLU A 369 10.28 -8.52 25.75
CA GLU A 369 10.73 -9.92 25.67
C GLU A 369 10.02 -10.66 24.54
N GLY A 370 10.69 -11.64 23.96
CA GLY A 370 10.18 -12.45 22.85
C GLY A 370 11.24 -12.84 21.84
N SER A 371 10.90 -13.78 20.97
CA SER A 371 11.74 -14.42 19.96
C SER A 371 11.18 -14.31 18.56
N ASN A 372 12.06 -14.39 17.55
CA ASN A 372 11.71 -14.38 16.13
C ASN A 372 10.84 -13.18 15.74
N ARG A 373 11.36 -11.97 15.97
CA ARG A 373 10.66 -10.74 15.64
C ARG A 373 11.30 -10.11 14.41
N ASN A 374 10.51 -9.94 13.36
CA ASN A 374 10.97 -9.38 12.09
C ASN A 374 10.14 -8.16 11.74
N ILE A 375 10.79 -7.02 11.58
CA ILE A 375 10.18 -5.76 11.17
C ILE A 375 10.88 -5.30 9.90
N THR A 376 10.14 -5.14 8.81
CA THR A 376 10.66 -4.61 7.54
C THR A 376 9.97 -3.28 7.20
N GLY A 377 10.74 -2.29 6.74
CA GLY A 377 10.27 -0.97 6.32
C GLY A 377 10.61 0.15 7.31
N VAL A 378 9.82 1.23 7.28
CA VAL A 378 10.06 2.43 8.12
C VAL A 378 9.28 2.34 9.43
N VAL A 379 9.98 2.49 10.56
CA VAL A 379 9.40 2.68 11.89
C VAL A 379 9.61 4.13 12.34
N ALA A 380 8.53 4.88 12.47
CA ALA A 380 8.51 6.25 12.96
C ALA A 380 8.06 6.30 14.43
N ALA A 381 9.02 6.48 15.34
CA ALA A 381 8.81 6.60 16.77
C ALA A 381 9.05 8.05 17.23
N PHE A 382 7.99 8.86 17.28
CA PHE A 382 8.07 10.32 17.46
C PHE A 382 8.64 10.79 18.81
N SER A 383 8.90 9.88 19.75
CA SER A 383 9.55 10.21 21.02
C SER A 383 10.64 9.23 21.43
N GLU A 384 10.38 7.93 21.39
CA GLU A 384 11.38 6.95 21.85
C GLU A 384 11.20 5.62 21.13
N PHE A 385 12.30 5.08 20.62
CA PHE A 385 12.44 3.70 20.20
C PHE A 385 13.28 2.95 21.21
N LYS A 386 12.68 1.99 21.90
CA LYS A 386 13.27 1.29 23.04
C LYS A 386 13.24 -0.21 22.85
N ILE A 387 14.35 -0.88 23.15
CA ILE A 387 14.43 -2.34 23.22
C ILE A 387 14.78 -2.75 24.64
N GLU A 388 13.91 -3.54 25.28
CA GLU A 388 14.07 -4.08 26.63
C GLU A 388 14.10 -5.62 26.55
N GLN A 389 15.30 -6.21 26.48
CA GLN A 389 15.46 -7.65 26.48
C GLN A 389 16.27 -8.07 27.70
N LYS A 390 15.57 -8.57 28.73
CA LYS A 390 16.17 -8.92 30.03
C LYS A 390 16.84 -10.29 30.01
N ASN A 391 16.17 -11.25 29.38
CA ASN A 391 16.58 -12.65 29.30
C ASN A 391 17.37 -12.96 28.02
N ALA A 392 18.08 -14.09 28.04
CA ALA A 392 19.01 -14.52 26.99
C ALA A 392 18.41 -14.35 25.57
N PRO A 393 19.23 -13.93 24.62
CA PRO A 393 18.72 -13.18 23.48
C PRO A 393 18.05 -14.07 22.44
N ALA A 394 16.82 -13.71 22.11
CA ALA A 394 16.18 -14.15 20.88
C ALA A 394 16.22 -13.04 19.83
N GLU A 395 16.43 -13.45 18.58
CA GLU A 395 16.79 -12.59 17.46
C GLU A 395 15.66 -11.60 17.12
N LEU A 396 16.00 -10.31 17.16
CA LEU A 396 15.23 -9.22 16.57
C LEU A 396 15.96 -8.77 15.31
N VAL A 397 15.28 -8.85 14.18
CA VAL A 397 15.75 -8.32 12.90
C VAL A 397 14.86 -7.16 12.49
N LEU A 398 15.45 -5.99 12.33
CA LEU A 398 14.81 -4.81 11.74
C LEU A 398 15.51 -4.48 10.43
N LYS A 399 14.80 -4.60 9.32
CA LYS A 399 15.30 -4.24 7.99
C LYS A 399 14.63 -2.94 7.54
N GLY A 400 15.40 -1.88 7.37
CA GLY A 400 14.87 -0.60 6.92
C GLY A 400 15.30 0.56 7.79
N HIS A 401 14.34 1.40 8.16
CA HIS A 401 14.63 2.73 8.70
C HIS A 401 13.93 2.95 10.04
N VAL A 402 14.67 3.33 11.06
CA VAL A 402 14.14 3.77 12.34
C VAL A 402 14.33 5.28 12.47
N ILE A 403 13.22 6.00 12.61
CA ILE A 403 13.22 7.44 12.85
C ILE A 403 12.75 7.67 14.28
N SER A 404 13.58 8.27 15.13
CA SER A 404 13.18 8.56 16.50
C SER A 404 13.97 9.67 17.15
N ASP A 405 13.36 10.38 18.09
CA ASP A 405 14.08 11.36 18.91
C ASP A 405 15.12 10.73 19.84
N LYS A 406 14.88 9.49 20.30
CA LYS A 406 15.73 8.79 21.26
C LYS A 406 15.75 7.29 20.96
N LEU A 407 16.95 6.72 20.90
CA LEU A 407 17.19 5.28 20.85
C LEU A 407 17.70 4.78 22.20
N GLU A 408 17.05 3.77 22.76
CA GLU A 408 17.53 3.07 23.96
C GLU A 408 17.48 1.56 23.73
N ILE A 409 18.63 0.97 23.44
CA ILE A 409 18.80 -0.49 23.40
C ILE A 409 19.33 -0.93 24.75
N GLN A 410 18.50 -1.54 25.59
CA GLN A 410 18.91 -2.01 26.91
C GLN A 410 19.73 -3.28 26.84
N SER A 411 20.40 -3.54 27.95
CA SER A 411 21.22 -4.72 28.14
C SER A 411 20.47 -5.90 28.72
N VAL A 412 20.99 -7.09 28.45
CA VAL A 412 20.61 -8.30 29.19
C VAL A 412 21.09 -8.26 30.63
N ASP A 413 20.29 -8.81 31.54
CA ASP A 413 20.54 -8.80 32.98
C ASP A 413 21.85 -9.52 33.35
N ALA A 414 22.25 -10.51 32.53
CA ALA A 414 23.49 -11.25 32.72
C ALA A 414 24.73 -10.34 32.64
N TYR A 415 24.72 -9.30 31.79
CA TYR A 415 25.83 -8.36 31.70
C TYR A 415 25.91 -7.39 32.86
N GLN A 416 24.76 -6.95 33.37
CA GLN A 416 24.70 -6.00 34.49
C GLN A 416 25.17 -6.63 35.80
N SER A 417 24.87 -7.92 35.99
CA SER A 417 25.22 -8.67 37.20
C SER A 417 26.64 -9.24 37.20
N ALA A 418 27.38 -9.15 36.09
CA ALA A 418 28.72 -9.71 35.95
C ALA A 418 29.79 -8.93 36.72
N ASP A 419 30.67 -9.64 37.44
CA ASP A 419 31.90 -9.07 38.00
C ASP A 419 32.99 -8.99 36.93
N TRP A 420 32.94 -7.94 36.11
CA TRP A 420 33.83 -7.71 34.98
C TRP A 420 35.31 -7.71 35.34
N LYS A 421 35.66 -7.24 36.55
CA LYS A 421 37.04 -7.23 37.03
C LYS A 421 37.54 -8.66 37.30
N LYS A 422 36.70 -9.49 37.91
CA LYS A 422 37.01 -10.92 38.12
C LYS A 422 37.11 -11.65 36.79
N LEU A 423 36.14 -11.46 35.88
CA LEU A 423 36.14 -12.09 34.57
C LEU A 423 37.40 -11.77 33.77
N TYR A 424 37.82 -10.51 33.74
CA TYR A 424 39.04 -10.10 33.04
C TYR A 424 40.30 -10.75 33.62
N LYS A 425 40.40 -10.88 34.95
CA LYS A 425 41.53 -11.56 35.61
C LYS A 425 41.54 -13.06 35.30
N GLU A 426 40.39 -13.72 35.36
CA GLU A 426 40.25 -15.14 35.04
C GLU A 426 40.62 -15.42 33.58
N PHE A 427 40.16 -14.59 32.65
CA PHE A 427 40.53 -14.67 31.24
C PHE A 427 42.04 -14.53 31.04
N ASN A 428 42.68 -13.51 31.61
CA ASN A 428 44.13 -13.32 31.44
C ASN A 428 44.95 -14.47 32.05
N ALA A 429 44.50 -15.02 33.18
CA ALA A 429 45.12 -16.21 33.76
C ALA A 429 44.96 -17.42 32.83
N ALA A 430 43.77 -17.62 32.26
CA ALA A 430 43.50 -18.69 31.31
C ALA A 430 44.32 -18.56 30.01
N VAL A 431 44.48 -17.34 29.47
CA VAL A 431 45.33 -17.05 28.30
C VAL A 431 46.80 -17.36 28.62
N THR A 432 47.28 -16.93 29.79
CA THR A 432 48.66 -17.17 30.23
C THR A 432 48.95 -18.66 30.44
N ALA A 433 47.97 -19.40 30.95
CA ALA A 433 48.05 -20.85 31.14
C ALA A 433 47.80 -21.66 29.85
N GLY A 434 47.42 -21.01 28.73
CA GLY A 434 47.08 -21.69 27.49
C GLY A 434 45.77 -22.49 27.55
N THR A 435 44.87 -22.18 28.49
CA THR A 435 43.62 -22.92 28.76
C THR A 435 42.36 -22.17 28.38
N ALA A 436 42.46 -20.93 27.87
CA ALA A 436 41.30 -20.11 27.53
C ALA A 436 40.43 -20.67 26.39
N GLY A 437 41.01 -21.47 25.49
CA GLY A 437 40.32 -21.99 24.29
C GLY A 437 40.05 -20.94 23.20
N THR A 438 40.21 -19.65 23.52
CA THR A 438 40.10 -18.51 22.59
C THR A 438 41.02 -17.37 23.05
N SER A 439 41.47 -16.55 22.12
CA SER A 439 42.25 -15.34 22.39
C SER A 439 41.39 -14.08 22.60
N TYR A 440 40.08 -14.20 22.39
CA TYR A 440 39.12 -13.09 22.44
C TYR A 440 38.28 -13.12 23.73
N PHE A 441 38.33 -12.04 24.49
CA PHE A 441 37.62 -11.91 25.74
C PHE A 441 36.08 -12.01 25.60
N PRO A 442 35.43 -11.41 24.57
CA PRO A 442 34.00 -11.59 24.34
C PRO A 442 33.59 -13.05 24.17
N VAL A 443 34.29 -13.81 23.32
CA VAL A 443 34.03 -15.24 23.06
C VAL A 443 34.28 -16.08 24.31
N TRP A 444 35.30 -15.73 25.10
CA TRP A 444 35.57 -16.42 26.36
C TRP A 444 34.44 -16.18 27.37
N CYS A 445 33.95 -14.94 27.49
CA CYS A 445 32.82 -14.59 28.34
C CYS A 445 31.56 -15.36 27.92
N ASP A 446 31.30 -15.45 26.61
CA ASP A 446 30.19 -16.23 26.07
C ASP A 446 30.28 -17.70 26.50
N ASN A 447 31.39 -18.36 26.14
CA ASN A 447 31.62 -19.78 26.39
C ASN A 447 31.66 -20.18 27.88
N GLN A 448 32.21 -19.32 28.75
CA GLN A 448 32.47 -19.68 30.16
C GLN A 448 31.43 -19.14 31.14
N ARG A 449 30.66 -18.13 30.73
CA ARG A 449 29.76 -17.38 31.62
C ARG A 449 28.38 -17.12 31.03
N ASN A 450 28.10 -17.62 29.82
CA ASN A 450 26.83 -17.40 29.12
C ASN A 450 26.53 -15.90 28.98
N LEU A 451 27.57 -15.14 28.59
CA LEU A 451 27.52 -13.71 28.31
C LEU A 451 27.59 -13.52 26.78
N PRO A 452 26.46 -13.63 26.06
CA PRO A 452 26.42 -13.80 24.61
C PRO A 452 27.11 -12.66 23.88
N CYS A 453 28.18 -12.94 23.13
CA CYS A 453 28.89 -11.89 22.40
C CYS A 453 28.31 -11.62 21.01
N LYS A 454 27.60 -12.60 20.42
CA LYS A 454 26.96 -12.47 19.13
C LYS A 454 25.80 -11.45 19.22
N PRO A 455 25.67 -10.51 18.25
CA PRO A 455 24.54 -9.61 18.21
C PRO A 455 23.21 -10.36 18.12
N TRP A 456 22.22 -9.83 18.82
CA TRP A 456 20.86 -10.37 18.83
C TRP A 456 19.81 -9.37 18.42
N ILE A 457 20.18 -8.09 18.36
CA ILE A 457 19.43 -7.05 17.70
C ILE A 457 20.24 -6.67 16.47
N VAL A 458 19.65 -6.86 15.30
CA VAL A 458 20.26 -6.46 14.04
C VAL A 458 19.36 -5.42 13.38
N ILE A 459 19.91 -4.23 13.15
CA ILE A 459 19.26 -3.17 12.35
C ILE A 459 20.01 -3.08 11.03
N GLU A 460 19.40 -3.65 9.98
CA GLU A 460 19.94 -3.72 8.63
C GLU A 460 19.36 -2.61 7.75
N ALA A 461 20.06 -2.26 6.66
CA ALA A 461 19.48 -1.44 5.62
C ALA A 461 18.28 -2.16 4.98
N ASP A 462 17.32 -1.39 4.44
CA ASP A 462 16.30 -1.99 3.57
C ASP A 462 16.94 -2.49 2.27
N ALA A 463 16.25 -3.38 1.57
CA ALA A 463 16.56 -3.64 0.18
C ALA A 463 16.28 -2.37 -0.64
N ASP A 464 17.15 -2.03 -1.60
CA ASP A 464 17.00 -0.89 -2.52
C ASP A 464 15.77 -0.99 -3.47
N THR A 465 14.85 -1.91 -3.18
CA THR A 465 13.67 -2.22 -4.00
C THR A 465 12.42 -1.44 -3.60
N TYR A 466 12.38 -0.79 -2.44
CA TYR A 466 11.17 -0.08 -1.99
C TYR A 466 11.28 1.45 -2.15
N ARG A 467 10.17 2.07 -2.56
CA ARG A 467 9.99 3.53 -2.46
C ARG A 467 9.15 3.85 -1.22
N HIS A 468 9.82 4.23 -0.14
CA HIS A 468 9.14 4.64 1.09
C HIS A 468 8.45 5.98 0.92
N HIS A 469 7.15 6.02 1.20
CA HIS A 469 6.33 7.21 1.15
C HIS A 469 5.71 7.54 2.51
N TRP A 470 5.59 8.82 2.84
CA TRP A 470 4.95 9.26 4.07
C TRP A 470 3.43 9.31 3.92
N ILE A 471 2.70 8.82 4.93
CA ILE A 471 1.24 8.96 4.96
C ILE A 471 0.82 10.27 5.63
N GLY A 472 0.30 11.21 4.83
CA GLY A 472 -0.44 12.37 5.33
C GLY A 472 -1.83 11.98 5.86
N SER A 473 -2.41 12.80 6.73
CA SER A 473 -3.76 12.56 7.28
C SER A 473 -4.90 13.05 6.38
N VAL A 474 -4.58 13.79 5.31
CA VAL A 474 -5.56 14.46 4.44
C VAL A 474 -5.38 14.08 2.98
N ASP A 475 -4.13 14.05 2.51
CA ASP A 475 -3.84 13.83 1.10
C ASP A 475 -3.92 12.34 0.71
N PRO A 476 -4.40 12.03 -0.50
CA PRO A 476 -4.33 10.68 -1.03
C PRO A 476 -2.88 10.29 -1.33
N VAL A 477 -2.61 8.98 -1.46
CA VAL A 477 -1.25 8.48 -1.72
C VAL A 477 -0.70 8.97 -3.08
N TYR A 478 -1.48 8.80 -4.14
CA TYR A 478 -1.12 9.21 -5.50
C TYR A 478 -1.76 10.52 -5.86
N MET A 479 -1.04 11.34 -6.62
CA MET A 479 -1.50 12.65 -7.09
C MET A 479 -1.37 12.77 -8.63
N PRO A 480 -2.10 13.71 -9.25
CA PRO A 480 -1.83 14.13 -10.62
C PRO A 480 -0.38 14.60 -10.78
N HIS A 481 0.31 14.11 -11.81
CA HIS A 481 1.67 14.59 -12.11
C HIS A 481 1.59 15.99 -12.74
N PRO A 482 2.50 16.93 -12.43
CA PRO A 482 2.45 18.30 -12.98
C PRO A 482 2.40 18.38 -14.51
N ASP A 483 3.02 17.43 -15.19
CA ASP A 483 3.00 17.33 -16.67
C ASP A 483 1.74 16.66 -17.24
N ASP A 484 0.81 16.18 -16.40
CA ASP A 484 -0.46 15.58 -16.82
C ASP A 484 -1.52 16.63 -17.13
N THR A 485 -1.15 17.57 -17.98
CA THR A 485 -2.02 18.65 -18.47
C THR A 485 -2.42 18.39 -19.93
N THR A 486 -3.35 19.19 -20.42
CA THR A 486 -3.70 19.24 -21.84
C THR A 486 -3.54 20.67 -22.36
N ASP A 487 -3.44 20.85 -23.68
CA ASP A 487 -3.40 22.19 -24.29
C ASP A 487 -4.67 23.01 -23.99
N ILE A 488 -5.76 22.35 -23.57
CA ILE A 488 -7.07 22.95 -23.31
C ILE A 488 -7.26 23.26 -21.81
N ASP A 489 -6.75 22.39 -20.92
CA ASP A 489 -6.76 22.57 -19.47
C ASP A 489 -5.34 22.35 -18.92
N ALA A 490 -4.74 23.44 -18.43
CA ALA A 490 -3.42 23.46 -17.83
C ALA A 490 -3.41 22.91 -16.39
N THR A 491 -4.56 22.49 -15.86
CA THR A 491 -4.65 21.88 -14.54
C THR A 491 -4.30 20.39 -14.62
N PRO A 492 -3.32 19.90 -13.83
CA PRO A 492 -2.96 18.49 -13.83
C PRO A 492 -4.12 17.55 -13.47
N ALA A 493 -4.22 16.42 -14.16
CA ALA A 493 -5.21 15.37 -13.89
C ALA A 493 -4.58 13.98 -13.76
N LEU A 494 -5.36 13.00 -13.31
CA LEU A 494 -4.90 11.61 -13.20
C LEU A 494 -4.75 10.97 -14.60
N ARG A 495 -3.88 9.95 -14.69
CA ARG A 495 -3.68 9.16 -15.90
C ARG A 495 -4.26 7.77 -15.74
N TRP A 496 -4.90 7.31 -16.81
CA TRP A 496 -5.69 6.08 -16.83
C TRP A 496 -5.32 5.24 -18.05
N LYS A 497 -5.27 3.93 -17.86
CA LYS A 497 -5.12 2.93 -18.91
C LYS A 497 -6.43 2.18 -19.07
N VAL A 498 -6.92 2.04 -20.30
CA VAL A 498 -8.04 1.13 -20.58
C VAL A 498 -7.56 -0.32 -20.44
N VAL A 499 -8.17 -1.06 -19.53
CA VAL A 499 -7.92 -2.50 -19.31
C VAL A 499 -8.87 -3.33 -20.15
N ARG A 500 -10.16 -2.95 -20.13
CA ARG A 500 -11.23 -3.66 -20.84
C ARG A 500 -12.26 -2.68 -21.37
N TRP A 501 -12.76 -2.94 -22.58
CA TRP A 501 -13.79 -2.15 -23.24
C TRP A 501 -14.88 -3.10 -23.76
N LEU A 502 -16.12 -2.89 -23.31
CA LEU A 502 -17.28 -3.73 -23.61
C LEU A 502 -18.40 -2.85 -24.18
N GLU A 503 -18.65 -2.99 -25.48
CA GLU A 503 -19.77 -2.36 -26.17
C GLU A 503 -20.92 -3.36 -26.33
N ASP A 504 -22.15 -2.86 -26.45
CA ASP A 504 -23.36 -3.66 -26.69
C ASP A 504 -23.69 -4.70 -25.60
N LEU A 505 -23.61 -4.29 -24.33
CA LEU A 505 -24.20 -5.07 -23.24
C LEU A 505 -25.73 -4.91 -23.32
N GLU A 506 -26.45 -6.05 -23.31
CA GLU A 506 -27.86 -6.23 -23.73
C GLU A 506 -28.78 -5.01 -23.59
#